data_AF-A0A6A0GXU3-F1
#
_entry.id   AF-A0A6A0GXU3-F1
#
_cell.length_a   1.000
_cell.length_b   1.000
_cell.length_c   1.000
_cell.angle_alpha   90.00
_cell.angle_beta   90.00
_cell.angle_gamma   90.00
#
_symmetry.space_group_name_H-M   'P 1'
#
loop_
_entity.id
_entity.type
_entity.pdbx_description
1 polymer ?
#
loop_
_entity_poly.entity_id
_entity_poly.type
_entity_poly.pdbx_seq_one_letter_code
_entity_poly.pdbx_strand_id
1 'polypeptide(L)'
;MAVSVCVASSDSQRARFLQNIDSPGKGTRQGGNLTSREVLKKRRLAANARERRRMTGLNEAFDRLREVVPALTGDQKLSKFETLQMAQTYINALLDLLH
;
A
#
# COMPACT_ATOMS: atom_id res chain seq x y z
N MET A 1 18.62 12.77 -5.96
CA MET A 1 17.63 11.82 -5.42
C MET A 1 16.58 12.64 -4.71
N ALA A 2 15.36 12.73 -5.26
CA ALA A 2 14.27 13.41 -4.59
C ALA A 2 12.99 12.60 -4.83
N VAL A 3 12.42 12.22 -3.70
CA VAL A 3 11.19 11.47 -3.49
C VAL A 3 10.02 12.22 -4.13
N SER A 4 9.38 11.60 -5.11
CA SER A 4 8.09 12.07 -5.62
C SER A 4 7.02 11.70 -4.59
N VAL A 5 6.79 12.58 -3.63
CA VAL A 5 5.58 12.57 -2.80
C VAL A 5 4.46 13.11 -3.69
N CYS A 6 3.68 12.21 -4.30
CA CYS A 6 2.42 12.58 -4.91
C CYS A 6 1.32 12.27 -3.90
N VAL A 7 0.76 13.35 -3.36
CA VAL A 7 -0.43 13.41 -2.52
C VAL A 7 -1.58 12.59 -3.16
N ALA A 8 -2.15 11.69 -2.36
CA ALA A 8 -3.30 10.90 -2.73
C ALA A 8 -4.56 11.78 -2.66
N SER A 9 -5.21 11.98 -3.80
CA SER A 9 -6.61 12.37 -3.86
C SER A 9 -7.26 11.56 -4.97
N SER A 10 -8.35 10.86 -4.63
CA SER A 10 -9.13 9.91 -5.46
C SER A 10 -8.54 8.50 -5.66
N ASP A 11 -8.49 7.72 -4.58
CA ASP A 11 -7.82 6.39 -4.49
C ASP A 11 -8.56 5.18 -5.09
N SER A 12 -9.87 5.22 -5.34
CA SER A 12 -10.58 3.96 -5.69
C SER A 12 -10.42 3.49 -7.15
N GLN A 13 -10.18 4.40 -8.12
CA GLN A 13 -10.10 4.00 -9.54
C GLN A 13 -8.68 3.71 -10.03
N ARG A 14 -7.63 4.27 -9.40
CA ARG A 14 -6.22 4.00 -9.78
C ARG A 14 -5.70 2.67 -9.24
N ALA A 15 -6.24 2.18 -8.13
CA ALA A 15 -5.79 0.93 -7.50
C ALA A 15 -5.98 -0.29 -8.42
N ARG A 16 -7.08 -0.35 -9.19
CA ARG A 16 -7.32 -1.45 -10.15
C ARG A 16 -6.42 -1.39 -11.37
N PHE A 17 -5.99 -0.21 -11.80
CA PHE A 17 -5.11 -0.05 -12.95
C PHE A 17 -3.66 -0.49 -12.66
N LEU A 18 -3.20 -0.33 -11.42
CA LEU A 18 -1.86 -0.77 -11.01
C LEU A 18 -1.76 -2.29 -10.75
N GLN A 19 -2.88 -2.98 -10.50
CA GLN A 19 -2.87 -4.45 -10.35
C GLN A 19 -2.70 -5.18 -11.70
N ASN A 20 -3.06 -4.53 -12.83
CA ASN A 20 -3.01 -5.14 -14.17
C ASN A 20 -1.65 -5.01 -14.90
N ILE A 21 -0.71 -4.21 -14.41
CA ILE A 21 0.61 -3.99 -15.05
C ILE A 21 1.72 -4.93 -14.55
N ASP A 22 1.41 -5.85 -13.64
CA ASP A 22 2.39 -6.76 -13.02
C ASP A 22 2.28 -8.22 -13.52
N SER A 23 1.46 -8.51 -14.52
CA SER A 23 1.50 -9.81 -15.20
C SER A 23 2.80 -9.90 -16.00
N PRO A 24 3.71 -10.86 -15.72
CA PRO A 24 4.77 -11.15 -16.66
C PRO A 24 4.08 -11.77 -17.87
N GLY A 25 3.90 -10.98 -18.93
CA GLY A 25 3.54 -11.51 -20.23
C GLY A 25 4.46 -12.69 -20.53
N LYS A 26 3.87 -13.86 -20.82
CA LYS A 26 4.58 -15.07 -21.24
C LYS A 26 5.62 -14.68 -22.29
N GLY A 27 6.89 -14.68 -21.88
CA GLY A 27 8.00 -14.33 -22.76
C GLY A 27 8.10 -15.35 -23.89
N THR A 28 7.93 -14.88 -25.12
CA THR A 28 8.54 -15.49 -26.29
C THR A 28 10.03 -15.68 -25.99
N ARG A 29 10.49 -16.92 -26.11
CA ARG A 29 11.89 -17.31 -25.96
C ARG A 29 12.70 -16.65 -27.08
N GLN A 30 13.20 -15.44 -26.87
CA GLN A 30 14.30 -14.91 -27.65
C GLN A 30 15.51 -14.76 -26.73
N GLY A 31 16.41 -15.74 -26.84
CA GLY A 31 17.77 -15.65 -26.33
C GLY A 31 18.52 -14.56 -27.08
N GLY A 32 18.39 -13.32 -26.61
CA GLY A 32 19.30 -12.23 -26.93
C GLY A 32 20.12 -11.95 -25.68
N ASN A 33 21.44 -11.90 -25.82
CA ASN A 33 22.41 -11.67 -24.74
C ASN A 33 22.15 -10.31 -24.07
N LEU A 34 21.31 -10.27 -23.02
CA LEU A 34 21.01 -9.05 -22.28
C LEU A 34 22.28 -8.62 -21.56
N THR A 35 22.65 -7.35 -21.71
CA THR A 35 23.79 -6.80 -20.98
C THR A 35 23.54 -6.94 -19.47
N SER A 36 24.60 -7.18 -18.68
CA SER A 36 24.47 -7.27 -17.21
C SER A 36 23.69 -6.10 -16.60
N ARG A 37 23.77 -4.91 -17.20
CA ARG A 37 23.04 -3.71 -16.80
C ARG A 37 21.51 -3.84 -16.97
N GLU A 38 21.04 -4.48 -18.04
CA GLU A 38 19.61 -4.68 -18.29
C GLU A 38 19.01 -5.74 -17.37
N VAL A 39 19.77 -6.81 -17.09
CA VAL A 39 19.38 -7.83 -16.10
C VAL A 39 19.22 -7.21 -14.71
N LEU A 40 20.17 -6.38 -14.29
CA LEU A 40 20.10 -5.64 -13.02
C LEU A 40 18.87 -4.71 -12.96
N LYS A 41 18.59 -3.97 -14.04
CA LYS A 41 17.38 -3.13 -14.14
C LYS A 41 16.11 -3.96 -13.98
N LYS A 42 15.99 -5.09 -14.68
CA LYS A 42 14.82 -5.99 -14.58
C LYS A 42 14.63 -6.53 -13.16
N ARG A 43 15.72 -6.96 -12.49
CA ARG A 43 15.68 -7.43 -11.10
C ARG A 43 15.19 -6.35 -10.14
N ARG A 44 15.69 -5.12 -10.29
CA ARG A 44 15.26 -3.97 -9.47
C ARG A 44 13.78 -3.64 -9.69
N LEU A 45 13.31 -3.66 -10.93
CA LEU A 45 11.89 -3.44 -11.24
C LEU A 45 11.00 -4.50 -10.59
N ALA A 46 11.39 -5.78 -10.69
CA ALA A 46 10.67 -6.87 -10.04
C ALA A 46 10.67 -6.75 -8.50
N ALA A 47 11.78 -6.30 -7.89
CA ALA A 47 11.85 -6.05 -6.45
C ALA A 47 10.91 -4.91 -6.03
N ASN A 48 10.91 -3.79 -6.76
CA ASN A 48 10.02 -2.66 -6.49
C ASN A 48 8.54 -3.05 -6.64
N ALA A 49 8.20 -3.88 -7.62
CA ALA A 49 6.83 -4.39 -7.78
C ALA A 49 6.39 -5.24 -6.58
N ARG A 50 7.27 -6.11 -6.07
CA ARG A 50 6.98 -6.88 -4.85
C ARG A 50 6.75 -6.00 -3.64
N GLU A 51 7.60 -4.99 -3.43
CA GLU A 51 7.45 -4.08 -2.29
C GLU A 51 6.17 -3.24 -2.38
N ARG A 52 5.78 -2.80 -3.59
CA ARG A 52 4.47 -2.16 -3.79
C ARG A 52 3.33 -3.06 -3.35
N ARG A 53 3.32 -4.33 -3.78
CA ARG A 53 2.28 -5.29 -3.36
C ARG A 53 2.27 -5.52 -1.85
N ARG A 54 3.43 -5.63 -1.22
CA ARG A 54 3.55 -5.72 0.24
C ARG A 54 2.92 -4.50 0.93
N MET A 55 3.24 -3.30 0.43
CA MET A 55 2.73 -2.04 0.98
C MET A 55 1.23 -1.85 0.74
N THR A 56 0.70 -2.30 -0.41
CA THR A 56 -0.74 -2.32 -0.69
C THR A 56 -1.49 -3.13 0.37
N GLY A 57 -1.04 -4.35 0.66
CA GLY A 57 -1.67 -5.18 1.71
C GLY A 57 -1.62 -4.54 3.11
N LEU A 58 -0.52 -3.84 3.44
CA LEU A 58 -0.44 -3.08 4.68
C LEU A 58 -1.44 -1.92 4.72
N ASN A 59 -1.58 -1.18 3.62
CA ASN A 59 -2.50 -0.06 3.54
C ASN A 59 -3.96 -0.53 3.59
N GLU A 60 -4.29 -1.66 2.96
CA GLU A 60 -5.62 -2.30 3.09
C GLU A 60 -5.93 -2.70 4.53
N ALA A 61 -4.95 -3.20 5.29
CA ALA A 61 -5.14 -3.48 6.70
C ALA A 61 -5.38 -2.21 7.54
N PHE A 62 -4.69 -1.11 7.21
CA PHE A 62 -4.95 0.19 7.81
C PHE A 62 -6.34 0.72 7.50
N ASP A 63 -6.83 0.53 6.28
CA ASP A 63 -8.19 0.95 5.91
C ASP A 63 -9.25 0.14 6.67
N ARG A 64 -9.09 -1.19 6.79
CA ARG A 64 -9.99 -2.00 7.64
C ARG A 64 -9.96 -1.58 9.11
N LEU A 65 -8.79 -1.19 9.63
CA LEU A 65 -8.71 -0.67 10.99
C LEU A 65 -9.50 0.64 11.14
N ARG A 66 -9.46 1.54 10.14
CA ARG A 66 -10.23 2.79 10.17
C ARG A 66 -11.74 2.57 10.16
N GLU A 67 -12.23 1.48 9.57
CA GLU A 67 -13.66 1.16 9.55
C GLU A 67 -14.21 0.88 10.96
N VAL A 68 -13.37 0.41 11.89
CA VAL A 68 -13.78 0.06 13.26
C VAL A 68 -13.31 1.06 14.31
N VAL A 69 -12.43 2.00 13.95
CA VAL A 69 -11.94 3.03 14.86
C VAL A 69 -12.90 4.24 14.81
N PRO A 70 -13.40 4.71 15.96
CA PRO A 70 -14.24 5.91 16.00
C PRO A 70 -13.50 7.12 15.44
N ALA A 71 -14.08 7.82 14.46
CA ALA A 71 -13.54 9.04 13.88
C ALA A 71 -14.45 10.24 14.23
N LEU A 72 -13.87 11.29 14.83
CA LEU A 72 -14.60 12.53 15.15
C LEU A 72 -14.82 13.42 13.92
N THR A 73 -14.07 13.18 12.84
CA THR A 73 -14.00 14.06 11.67
C THR A 73 -14.65 13.44 10.44
N GLY A 74 -15.97 13.23 10.45
CA GLY A 74 -16.78 12.86 9.26
C GLY A 74 -16.10 11.90 8.27
N ASP A 75 -16.06 12.29 6.98
CA ASP A 75 -15.46 11.51 5.88
C ASP A 75 -13.92 11.65 5.73
N GLN A 76 -13.25 12.38 6.64
CA GLN A 76 -11.81 12.60 6.56
C GLN A 76 -11.05 11.36 7.04
N LYS A 77 -10.26 10.74 6.16
CA LYS A 77 -9.38 9.62 6.53
C LYS A 77 -8.28 10.07 7.51
N LEU A 78 -8.20 9.40 8.67
CA LEU A 78 -7.14 9.58 9.66
C LEU A 78 -5.75 9.17 9.11
N SER A 79 -4.70 9.89 9.50
CA SER A 79 -3.32 9.48 9.20
C SER A 79 -2.97 8.14 9.86
N LYS A 80 -1.87 7.49 9.44
CA LYS A 80 -1.44 6.21 10.04
C LYS A 80 -1.17 6.34 11.54
N PHE A 81 -0.54 7.43 11.95
CA PHE A 81 -0.24 7.68 13.37
C PHE A 81 -1.52 7.89 14.18
N GLU A 82 -2.40 8.77 13.71
CA GLU A 82 -3.68 9.02 14.38
C GLU A 82 -4.55 7.76 14.46
N THR A 83 -4.59 6.95 13.39
CA THR A 83 -5.34 5.69 13.38
C THR A 83 -4.87 4.75 14.49
N LEU A 84 -3.54 4.62 14.69
CA LEU A 84 -2.98 3.78 15.75
C LEU A 84 -3.27 4.33 17.14
N GLN A 85 -3.11 5.65 17.33
CA GLN A 85 -3.39 6.29 18.61
C GLN A 85 -4.88 6.14 18.99
N MET A 86 -5.79 6.38 18.04
CA MET A 86 -7.23 6.23 18.26
C MET A 86 -7.63 4.78 18.52
N ALA A 87 -7.02 3.81 17.83
CA ALA A 87 -7.26 2.39 18.09
C ALA A 87 -6.87 2.00 19.52
N GLN A 88 -5.69 2.45 20.00
CA GLN A 88 -5.25 2.18 21.37
C GLN A 88 -6.20 2.79 22.41
N THR A 89 -6.55 4.07 22.25
CA THR A 89 -7.51 4.75 23.14
C THR A 89 -8.87 4.06 23.13
N TYR A 90 -9.34 3.63 21.97
CA TYR A 90 -10.64 2.97 21.84
C TYR A 90 -10.67 1.60 22.53
N ILE A 91 -9.63 0.78 22.36
CA ILE A 91 -9.51 -0.50 23.07
C ILE A 91 -9.57 -0.27 24.59
N ASN A 92 -8.82 0.70 25.12
CA ASN A 92 -8.85 1.00 26.55
C ASN A 92 -10.24 1.46 27.02
N ALA A 93 -10.90 2.35 26.28
CA ALA A 93 -12.24 2.82 26.63
C ALA A 93 -13.27 1.69 26.64
N LEU A 94 -13.18 0.73 25.70
CA LEU A 94 -14.04 -0.45 25.69
C LEU A 94 -13.76 -1.37 26.88
N LEU A 95 -12.49 -1.53 27.28
CA LEU A 95 -12.12 -2.31 28.46
C LEU A 95 -12.65 -1.68 29.75
N ASP A 96 -12.62 -0.35 29.86
CA ASP A 96 -13.15 0.36 31.03
C ASP A 96 -14.67 0.21 31.17
N LEU A 97 -15.41 0.09 30.06
CA LEU A 97 -16.86 -0.14 30.07
C LEU A 97 -17.28 -1.56 30.47
N LEU A 98 -16.35 -2.52 30.48
CA LEU A 98 -16.60 -3.92 30.84
C LEU A 98 -16.36 -4.21 32.33
N HIS A 99 -15.92 -3.22 33.10
CA HIS A 99 -15.74 -3.28 34.55
C HIS A 99 -16.82 -2.48 35.28
#